data_AF-A0A967LER3-F1
#
_entry.id   AF-A0A967LER3-F1
#
_cell.length_a   1.000
_cell.length_b   1.000
_cell.length_c   1.000
_cell.angle_alpha   90.00
_cell.angle_beta   90.00
_cell.angle_gamma   90.00
#
_symmetry.space_group_name_H-M   'P 1'
#
loop_
_entity.id
_entity.type
_entity.pdbx_description
1 polymer ?
#
loop_
_entity_poly.entity_id
_entity_poly.type
_entity_poly.pdbx_seq_one_letter_code
_entity_poly.pdbx_strand_id
1 'polypeptide(L)' 'SENQLRDQGRATRGVKGIRLGKEDDAVECIEVVDTNATLLAITEHGYGKRTSFTEYPSQKRGGKGVI' A
#
# COMPACT_ATOMS: atom_id res chain seq x y z
N SER A 1 -3.16 -9.19 -6.53
CA SER A 1 -3.78 -10.46 -6.08
C SER A 1 -2.70 -11.31 -5.46
N GLU A 2 -2.99 -11.91 -4.30
CA GLU A 2 -2.08 -12.78 -3.53
C GLU A 2 -1.59 -13.98 -4.38
N ASN A 3 -2.38 -14.40 -5.37
CA ASN A 3 -2.01 -15.40 -6.38
C ASN A 3 -0.80 -15.01 -7.26
N GLN A 4 -0.29 -13.77 -7.14
CA GLN A 4 0.96 -13.34 -7.77
C GLN A 4 2.20 -13.69 -6.94
N LEU A 5 2.01 -14.35 -5.80
CA LEU A 5 3.06 -14.80 -4.91
C LEU A 5 3.24 -16.30 -5.06
N ARG A 6 4.51 -16.72 -5.06
CA ARG A 6 4.89 -18.10 -4.82
C ARG A 6 5.02 -18.30 -3.31
N ASP A 7 4.63 -19.47 -2.83
CA ASP A 7 4.91 -19.90 -1.45
C ASP A 7 6.41 -19.87 -1.17
N GLN A 8 6.78 -19.26 -0.05
CA GLN A 8 8.18 -19.12 0.36
C GLN A 8 8.37 -19.68 1.77
N GLY A 9 9.53 -20.30 1.99
CA GLY A 9 9.93 -20.73 3.32
C GLY A 9 10.18 -19.55 4.25
N ARG A 10 10.22 -19.84 5.55
CA ARG A 10 10.35 -18.84 6.63
C ARG A 10 11.63 -18.00 6.54
N ALA A 11 12.74 -18.60 6.10
CA ALA A 11 14.05 -17.95 5.99
C ALA A 11 14.30 -17.43 4.56
N THR A 12 13.45 -16.51 4.10
CA THR A 12 13.59 -15.87 2.78
C THR A 12 13.58 -14.35 2.91
N ARG A 13 14.02 -13.65 1.85
CA ARG A 13 14.01 -12.17 1.79
C ARG A 13 12.64 -11.60 1.42
N GLY A 14 11.64 -12.45 1.19
CA GLY A 14 10.33 -12.04 0.69
C GLY A 14 10.37 -11.54 -0.76
N VAL A 15 9.33 -10.80 -1.13
CA VAL A 15 9.21 -10.17 -2.46
C VAL A 15 8.92 -8.68 -2.32
N LYS A 16 9.20 -7.92 -3.38
CA LYS A 16 8.92 -6.47 -3.43
C LYS A 16 7.41 -6.19 -3.47
N GLY A 17 6.85 -5.55 -2.45
CA GLY A 17 5.43 -5.16 -2.41
C GLY A 17 5.11 -3.89 -3.21
N ILE A 18 5.84 -2.82 -2.95
CA ILE A 18 5.73 -1.49 -3.57
C ILE A 18 7.12 -0.98 -3.98
N ARG A 19 7.20 -0.11 -4.97
CA ARG A 19 8.41 0.61 -5.33
C ARG A 19 8.39 1.99 -4.68
N LEU A 20 9.33 2.20 -3.76
CA LEU A 20 9.57 3.47 -3.09
C LEU A 20 10.13 4.51 -4.08
N GLY A 21 9.77 5.78 -3.86
CA GLY A 21 10.11 6.88 -4.77
C GLY A 21 11.51 7.42 -4.50
N LYS A 22 11.78 7.74 -3.23
CA LYS A 22 13.05 8.24 -2.72
C LYS A 22 13.76 7.18 -1.89
N GLU A 23 15.02 7.42 -1.55
CA GLU A 23 15.85 6.48 -0.78
C GLU A 23 15.41 6.37 0.68
N ASP A 24 14.87 7.46 1.21
CA ASP A 24 14.43 7.65 2.59
C ASP A 24 12.93 7.36 2.80
N ASP A 25 12.20 7.05 1.73
CA ASP A 25 10.81 6.61 1.83
C ASP A 25 10.74 5.24 2.56
N ALA A 26 9.72 5.07 3.38
CA ALA A 26 9.41 3.80 4.03
C ALA A 26 7.92 3.48 3.89
N VAL A 27 7.59 2.20 4.11
CA VAL A 27 6.19 1.78 4.20
C VAL A 27 5.77 1.94 5.66
N GLU A 28 4.90 2.92 5.92
CA GLU A 28 4.38 3.19 7.27
C GLU A 28 3.37 2.13 7.72
N CYS A 29 2.55 1.64 6.78
CA CYS A 29 1.42 0.77 7.11
C CYS A 29 1.05 -0.12 5.91
N ILE A 30 0.60 -1.34 6.22
CA ILE A 30 -0.02 -2.27 5.26
C ILE A 30 -1.26 -2.84 5.94
N GLU A 31 -2.42 -2.68 5.30
CA GLU A 31 -3.70 -3.16 5.82
C GLU A 31 -4.51 -3.84 4.73
N VAL A 32 -5.33 -4.81 5.14
CA VAL A 32 -6.40 -5.36 4.31
C VAL A 32 -7.63 -4.50 4.55
N VAL A 33 -8.17 -3.91 3.48
CA VAL A 33 -9.26 -2.93 3.59
C VAL A 33 -10.58 -3.51 3.11
N ASP A 34 -11.68 -3.11 3.75
CA ASP A 34 -13.02 -3.23 3.18
C ASP A 34 -13.21 -2.12 2.14
N THR A 35 -13.51 -2.50 0.90
CA THR A 35 -13.71 -1.56 -0.21
C THR A 35 -14.89 -0.61 -0.01
N ASN A 36 -15.82 -0.95 0.89
CA ASN A 36 -16.95 -0.07 1.26
C ASN A 36 -16.58 0.96 2.33
N ALA A 37 -15.41 0.85 2.95
CA ALA A 37 -14.92 1.82 3.92
C ALA A 37 -14.25 3.02 3.23
N THR A 38 -13.70 3.93 4.05
CA THR A 38 -12.97 5.10 3.56
C THR A 38 -11.59 5.18 4.22
N LEU A 39 -10.62 5.73 3.49
CA LEU A 39 -9.32 6.07 4.03
C LEU A 39 -9.39 7.48 4.62
N LEU A 40 -9.02 7.63 5.89
CA LEU A 40 -8.78 8.93 6.53
C LEU A 40 -7.28 9.09 6.72
N ALA A 41 -6.68 10.05 6.00
CA ALA A 41 -5.29 10.43 6.17
C ALA A 41 -5.21 11.77 6.90
N ILE A 42 -4.31 11.86 7.89
CA ILE A 42 -4.04 13.08 8.66
C ILE A 42 -2.54 13.38 8.59
N THR A 43 -2.18 14.62 8.31
CA THR A 43 -0.78 15.08 8.30
C THR A 43 -0.35 15.60 9.67
N GLU A 44 0.95 15.71 9.90
CA GLU A 44 1.53 16.25 11.14
C GLU A 44 1.08 17.69 11.46
N HIS A 45 0.64 18.45 10.45
CA HIS A 45 0.12 19.81 10.62
C HIS A 45 -1.40 19.86 10.86
N GLY A 46 -2.04 18.70 11.07
CA GLY A 46 -3.47 18.62 11.41
C GLY A 46 -4.42 18.70 10.21
N TYR A 47 -3.91 18.59 8.98
CA TYR A 47 -4.78 18.51 7.80
C TYR A 47 -5.27 17.08 7.60
N GLY A 48 -6.59 16.91 7.52
CA GLY A 48 -7.23 15.62 7.27
C GLY A 48 -7.92 15.58 5.91
N LYS A 49 -7.83 14.44 5.22
CA LYS A 49 -8.65 14.14 4.03
C LYS A 49 -9.22 12.74 4.14
N ARG A 50 -10.51 12.61 3.79
CA ARG A 50 -11.20 11.32 3.70
C ARG A 50 -11.55 11.00 2.24
N THR A 51 -11.23 9.80 1.78
CA THR A 51 -11.44 9.33 0.40
C THR A 51 -12.01 7.93 0.38
N SER A 52 -12.82 7.61 -0.63
CA SER A 52 -13.33 6.24 -0.83
C SER A 52 -12.24 5.35 -1.38
N PHE A 53 -12.21 4.07 -0.97
CA PHE A 53 -11.27 3.10 -1.56
C PHE A 53 -11.52 2.86 -3.05
N THR A 54 -12.73 3.13 -3.54
CA THR A 54 -13.08 3.02 -4.97
C THR A 54 -12.36 4.05 -5.85
N GLU A 55 -11.82 5.11 -5.28
CA GLU A 55 -11.03 6.13 -6.01
C GLU A 55 -9.60 5.64 -6.31
N TYR A 56 -9.15 4.57 -5.65
CA TYR A 56 -7.80 4.03 -5.81
C TYR A 56 -7.82 2.86 -6.80
N PRO A 57 -7.20 2.99 -7.99
CA PRO A 57 -7.19 1.92 -8.96
C PRO A 57 -6.33 0.75 -8.47
N SER A 58 -6.80 -0.48 -8.70
CA SER A 58 -6.02 -1.69 -8.42
C SER A 58 -4.77 -1.73 -9.29
N GLN A 59 -3.61 -1.89 -8.66
CA GLN A 59 -2.31 -1.97 -9.34
C GLN A 59 -1.66 -3.35 -9.18
N LYS A 60 -0.74 -3.67 -10.09
CA LYS A 60 0.12 -4.86 -9.95
C LYS A 60 1.12 -4.65 -8.81
N ARG A 61 1.53 -5.74 -8.16
CA ARG A 61 2.58 -5.73 -7.13
C ARG A 61 3.88 -5.11 -7.67
N GLY A 62 4.56 -4.34 -6.83
CA GLY A 62 5.82 -3.68 -7.17
C GLY A 62 5.65 -2.39 -7.99
N GLY A 63 4.40 -1.92 -8.17
CA GLY A 63 4.09 -0.61 -8.71
C GLY A 63 4.53 0.54 -7.80
N LYS A 64 4.42 1.77 -8.30
CA LYS A 64 4.74 3.00 -7.54
C LYS A 64 3.54 3.58 -6.77
N GLY A 65 2.33 3.08 -6.99
CA GLY A 65 1.11 3.65 -6.42
C GLY A 65 0.55 4.79 -7.27
N VAL A 66 -0.32 5.58 -6.64
CA VAL A 66 -0.92 6.82 -7.16
C VAL A 66 -0.64 7.96 -6.18
N ILE A 67 -0.69 9.21 -6.65
CA ILE A 67 -0.55 10.42 -5.82
C ILE A 67 -1.91 10.81 -5.27
#